data_AF-A0A933WGU3-F1
#
_entry.id   AF-A0A933WGU3-F1
#
_cell.length_a   1.000
_cell.length_b   1.000
_cell.length_c   1.000
_cell.angle_alpha   90.00
_cell.angle_beta   90.00
_cell.angle_gamma   90.00
#
_symmetry.space_group_name_H-M   'P 1'
#
loop_
_entity.id
_entity.type
_entity.pdbx_description
1 polymer ?
#
loop_
_entity_poly.entity_id
_entity_poly.type
_entity_poly.pdbx_seq_one_letter_code
_entity_poly.pdbx_strand_id
1 'polypeptide(L)'
;MNTREHFELFRYLMEQCCLLQEDIVFVNNIAEWCKEYGMPEHDRERLFKLILKSGQGCKMLVREDIQGKFIDERINALMIRSQLRNVAYNRADTLDTIQKKLAYLFLSEYSTSIPGITDEMLADDWVFERMDELGYFKT
;
A
#
# COMPACT_ATOMS: atom_id res chain seq x y z
N MET A 1 7.70 3.15 13.81
CA MET A 1 6.33 3.71 13.88
C MET A 1 5.41 2.54 13.98
N ASN A 2 4.51 2.53 14.96
CA ASN A 2 3.59 1.43 15.17
C ASN A 2 2.35 1.59 14.27
N THR A 3 2.20 0.73 13.27
CA THR A 3 1.07 0.79 12.34
C THR A 3 -0.25 0.40 12.95
N ARG A 4 -0.27 -0.27 14.12
CA ARG A 4 -1.53 -0.53 14.84
C ARG A 4 -2.25 0.74 15.25
N GLU A 5 -1.52 1.84 15.44
CA GLU A 5 -2.09 3.18 15.70
C GLU A 5 -2.90 3.70 14.48
N HIS A 6 -2.68 3.12 13.30
CA HIS A 6 -3.38 3.42 12.06
C HIS A 6 -4.40 2.33 11.68
N PHE A 7 -4.82 1.48 12.61
CA PHE A 7 -5.77 0.40 12.31
C PHE A 7 -7.07 0.91 11.67
N GLU A 8 -7.64 2.02 12.16
CA GLU A 8 -8.86 2.61 11.59
C GLU A 8 -8.68 3.03 10.12
N LEU A 9 -7.48 3.51 9.75
CA LEU A 9 -7.16 3.81 8.35
C LEU A 9 -7.22 2.53 7.50
N PHE A 10 -6.58 1.45 7.95
CA PHE A 10 -6.58 0.19 7.20
C PHE A 10 -7.97 -0.46 7.16
N ARG A 11 -8.73 -0.37 8.25
CA ARG A 11 -10.12 -0.81 8.33
C ARG A 11 -10.97 -0.11 7.27
N TYR A 12 -10.87 1.22 7.20
CA TYR A 12 -11.54 2.02 6.18
C TYR A 12 -11.10 1.61 4.76
N LEU A 13 -9.79 1.50 4.50
CA LEU A 13 -9.29 1.14 3.17
C LEU A 13 -9.71 -0.27 2.73
N MET A 14 -9.76 -1.25 3.64
CA MET A 14 -10.31 -2.58 3.35
C MET A 14 -11.77 -2.49 2.88
N GLU A 15 -12.62 -1.72 3.57
CA GLU A 15 -14.02 -1.51 3.17
C GLU A 15 -14.12 -0.90 1.76
N GLN A 16 -13.32 0.13 1.48
CA GLN A 16 -13.31 0.80 0.16
C GLN A 16 -12.80 -0.10 -0.98
N CYS A 17 -12.04 -1.14 -0.63
CA CYS A 17 -11.56 -2.17 -1.54
C CYS A 17 -12.48 -3.40 -1.60
N CYS A 18 -13.66 -3.35 -0.97
CA CYS A 18 -14.60 -4.47 -0.83
C CYS A 18 -13.98 -5.72 -0.18
N LEU A 19 -13.03 -5.52 0.74
CA LEU A 19 -12.37 -6.57 1.51
C LEU A 19 -12.88 -6.59 2.96
N LEU A 20 -12.76 -7.74 3.63
CA LEU A 20 -13.22 -7.89 5.01
C LEU A 20 -12.18 -7.36 5.99
N GLN A 21 -12.60 -6.54 6.94
CA GLN A 21 -11.69 -5.95 7.93
C GLN A 21 -10.99 -7.01 8.81
N GLU A 22 -11.65 -8.14 9.05
CA GLU A 22 -11.11 -9.30 9.78
C GLU A 22 -9.93 -9.98 9.08
N ASP A 23 -9.73 -9.70 7.79
CA ASP A 23 -8.61 -10.21 7.00
C ASP A 23 -7.32 -9.39 7.17
N ILE A 24 -7.35 -8.31 7.97
CA ILE A 24 -6.15 -7.55 8.34
C ILE A 24 -5.34 -8.37 9.35
N VAL A 25 -4.09 -8.67 9.00
CA VAL A 25 -3.16 -9.39 9.87
C VAL A 25 -1.90 -8.56 10.07
N PHE A 26 -1.71 -8.12 11.30
CA PHE A 26 -0.50 -7.43 11.71
C PHE A 26 0.62 -8.44 11.99
N VAL A 27 1.82 -8.20 11.44
CA VAL A 27 2.99 -9.08 11.56
C VAL A 27 4.26 -8.27 11.79
N ASN A 28 5.24 -8.84 12.49
CA ASN A 28 6.53 -8.17 12.71
C ASN A 28 7.34 -8.02 11.42
N ASN A 29 7.35 -9.08 10.59
CA ASN A 29 8.02 -9.09 9.31
C ASN A 29 7.21 -9.93 8.30
N ILE A 30 6.82 -9.31 7.19
CA ILE A 30 6.01 -9.96 6.15
C ILE A 30 6.80 -11.08 5.45
N ALA A 31 8.10 -10.92 5.26
CA ALA A 31 8.91 -11.93 4.59
C ALA A 31 9.08 -13.20 5.43
N GLU A 32 9.30 -13.03 6.74
CA GLU A 32 9.34 -14.14 7.69
C GLU A 32 7.99 -14.85 7.77
N TRP A 33 6.90 -14.09 7.89
CA TRP A 33 5.56 -14.65 7.86
C TRP A 33 5.29 -15.43 6.56
N CYS A 34 5.61 -14.86 5.39
CA CYS A 34 5.44 -15.55 4.12
C CYS A 34 6.22 -16.87 4.06
N LYS A 35 7.46 -16.88 4.57
CA LYS A 35 8.31 -18.07 4.63
C LYS A 35 7.70 -19.17 5.49
N GLU A 36 7.13 -18.83 6.65
CA GLU A 36 6.44 -19.79 7.53
C GLU A 36 5.22 -20.45 6.85
N TYR A 37 4.56 -19.73 5.95
CA TYR A 37 3.42 -20.20 5.18
C TYR A 37 3.78 -20.70 3.76
N GLY A 38 5.07 -20.94 3.48
CA GLY A 38 5.53 -21.55 2.23
C GLY A 38 5.45 -20.64 1.00
N MET A 39 5.35 -19.32 1.18
CA MET A 39 5.30 -18.34 0.11
C MET A 39 6.64 -17.57 0.02
N PRO A 40 7.20 -17.38 -1.19
CA PRO A 40 8.38 -16.55 -1.35
C PRO A 40 8.04 -15.07 -1.13
N GLU A 41 8.88 -14.40 -0.35
CA GLU A 41 8.92 -12.95 -0.23
C GLU A 41 10.38 -12.53 -0.07
N HIS A 42 10.86 -11.72 -1.00
CA HIS A 42 12.26 -11.30 -1.06
C HIS A 42 12.46 -9.91 -0.46
N ASP A 43 11.42 -9.08 -0.44
CA ASP A 43 11.45 -7.78 0.19
C ASP A 43 11.28 -7.93 1.71
N ARG A 44 12.41 -7.92 2.43
CA ARG A 44 12.43 -7.98 3.89
C ARG A 44 11.82 -6.75 4.55
N GLU A 45 11.69 -5.65 3.80
CA GLU A 45 11.14 -4.38 4.26
C GLU A 45 9.76 -4.11 3.66
N ARG A 46 9.08 -5.19 3.24
CA ARG A 46 7.69 -5.15 2.80
C ARG A 46 6.76 -4.65 3.91
N LEU A 47 5.94 -3.67 3.55
CA LEU A 47 4.99 -3.01 4.47
C LEU A 47 3.56 -3.53 4.26
N PHE A 48 3.19 -3.53 2.98
CA PHE A 48 2.00 -4.05 2.28
C PHE A 48 2.12 -5.50 1.78
N LYS A 49 1.26 -6.45 2.12
CA LYS A 49 1.08 -7.63 1.25
C LYS A 49 -0.34 -8.15 1.21
N LEU A 50 -0.94 -8.16 0.02
CA LEU A 50 -2.22 -8.81 -0.22
C LEU A 50 -1.99 -10.27 -0.63
N ILE A 51 -2.58 -11.19 0.13
CA ILE A 51 -2.59 -12.62 -0.16
C ILE A 51 -3.98 -12.98 -0.66
N LEU A 52 -4.09 -13.35 -1.94
CA LEU A 52 -5.31 -13.90 -2.51
C LEU A 52 -5.31 -15.42 -2.30
N LYS A 53 -6.26 -15.96 -1.53
CA LYS A 53 -6.42 -17.42 -1.42
C LYS A 53 -7.47 -17.89 -2.42
N SER A 54 -7.13 -18.90 -3.21
CA SER A 54 -8.08 -19.56 -4.11
C SER A 54 -9.31 -20.04 -3.34
N GLY A 55 -10.46 -19.40 -3.54
CA GLY A 55 -11.76 -19.79 -2.98
C GLY A 55 -11.98 -19.60 -1.47
N GLN A 56 -11.05 -18.99 -0.73
CA GLN A 56 -11.13 -18.85 0.74
C GLN A 56 -10.90 -17.41 1.26
N GLY A 57 -11.07 -16.40 0.41
CA GLY A 57 -10.92 -14.99 0.81
C GLY A 57 -9.50 -14.45 0.63
N CYS A 58 -9.22 -13.33 1.28
CA CYS A 58 -7.93 -12.64 1.17
C CYS A 58 -7.28 -12.46 2.54
N LYS A 59 -6.01 -12.05 2.58
CA LYS A 59 -5.41 -11.49 3.80
C LYS A 59 -4.60 -10.26 3.42
N MET A 60 -4.79 -9.18 4.17
CA MET A 60 -3.91 -8.02 4.07
C MET A 60 -2.91 -8.08 5.22
N LEU A 61 -1.67 -8.43 4.91
CA LEU A 61 -0.57 -8.41 5.87
C LEU A 61 -0.08 -6.98 6.03
N VAL A 62 -0.02 -6.51 7.28
CA VAL A 62 0.47 -5.18 7.64
C VAL A 62 1.67 -5.33 8.56
N ARG A 63 2.81 -4.74 8.19
CA ARG A 63 3.97 -4.72 9.08
C ARG A 63 3.72 -3.83 10.29
N GLU A 64 3.91 -4.35 11.51
CA GLU A 64 3.64 -3.64 12.77
C GLU A 64 4.59 -2.48 13.03
N ASP A 65 5.90 -2.74 12.99
CA ASP A 65 6.90 -1.70 13.21
C ASP A 65 7.58 -1.32 11.90
N ILE A 66 7.27 -0.12 11.44
CA ILE A 66 7.82 0.47 10.22
C ILE A 66 8.78 1.60 10.60
N GLN A 67 10.02 1.48 10.16
CA GLN A 67 10.96 2.61 10.20
C GLN A 67 10.59 3.60 9.08
N GLY A 68 10.52 4.90 9.41
CA GLY A 68 10.10 5.94 8.46
C GLY A 68 10.90 5.93 7.15
N LYS A 69 12.19 5.60 7.21
CA LYS A 69 13.06 5.46 6.04
C LYS A 69 12.51 4.51 4.97
N PHE A 70 11.84 3.41 5.35
CA PHE A 70 11.28 2.45 4.40
C PHE A 70 10.03 2.99 3.69
N ILE A 71 9.29 3.87 4.34
CA ILE A 71 8.20 4.62 3.70
C ILE A 71 8.82 5.61 2.73
N ASP A 72 9.79 6.40 3.17
CA ASP A 72 10.40 7.45 2.35
C ASP A 72 11.12 6.87 1.12
N GLU A 73 11.81 5.72 1.22
CA GLU A 73 12.39 5.00 0.09
C GLU A 73 11.35 4.65 -0.99
N ARG A 74 10.17 4.17 -0.57
CA ARG A 74 9.07 3.82 -1.49
C ARG A 74 8.43 5.05 -2.12
N ILE A 75 8.25 6.12 -1.35
CA ILE A 75 7.74 7.40 -1.88
C ILE A 75 8.75 8.05 -2.82
N ASN A 76 10.06 7.89 -2.59
CA ASN A 76 11.10 8.35 -3.50
C ASN A 76 11.06 7.60 -4.84
N ALA A 77 10.79 6.29 -4.84
CA ALA A 77 10.59 5.53 -6.09
C ALA A 77 9.40 6.09 -6.90
N LEU A 78 8.28 6.41 -6.23
CA LEU A 78 7.15 7.11 -6.85
C LEU A 78 7.57 8.47 -7.43
N MET A 79 8.33 9.27 -6.68
CA MET A 79 8.79 10.58 -7.16
C MET A 79 9.60 10.46 -8.45
N ILE A 80 10.53 9.51 -8.53
CA ILE A 80 11.32 9.26 -9.75
C ILE A 80 10.39 8.92 -10.92
N ARG A 81 9.41 8.02 -10.72
CA ARG A 81 8.43 7.68 -11.78
C ARG A 81 7.55 8.86 -12.17
N SER A 82 7.11 9.69 -11.22
CA SER A 82 6.31 10.89 -11.50
C SER A 82 7.09 11.89 -12.36
N GLN A 83 8.37 12.10 -12.07
CA GLN A 83 9.23 13.02 -12.82
C GLN A 83 9.49 12.56 -14.25
N LEU A 84 9.49 11.24 -14.52
CA LEU A 84 9.56 10.71 -15.90
C LEU A 84 8.33 11.10 -16.72
N ARG A 85 7.17 11.30 -16.08
CA ARG A 85 5.92 11.70 -16.75
C ARG A 85 5.83 13.22 -16.92
N ASN A 86 6.15 13.98 -15.89
CA ASN A 86 6.09 15.43 -15.90
C ASN A 86 7.05 16.02 -14.85
N VAL A 87 8.11 16.70 -15.31
CA VAL A 87 9.11 17.31 -14.44
C VAL A 87 8.55 18.48 -13.62
N ALA A 88 7.47 19.13 -14.07
CA ALA A 88 6.87 20.27 -13.41
C ALA A 88 5.90 19.90 -12.27
N TYR A 89 5.50 18.62 -12.16
CA TYR A 89 4.53 18.16 -11.17
C TYR A 89 4.93 16.81 -10.57
N ASN A 90 5.29 16.83 -9.30
CA ASN A 90 5.64 15.64 -8.54
C ASN A 90 4.46 15.22 -7.64
N ARG A 91 3.76 14.15 -8.00
CA ARG A 91 2.63 13.65 -7.21
C ARG A 91 3.03 13.19 -5.81
N ALA A 92 4.28 12.79 -5.61
CA ALA A 92 4.79 12.43 -4.29
C ALA A 92 4.70 13.60 -3.29
N ASP A 93 4.76 14.85 -3.75
CA ASP A 93 4.66 16.04 -2.89
C ASP A 93 3.27 16.18 -2.26
N THR A 94 2.24 15.59 -2.86
CA THR A 94 0.87 15.58 -2.31
C THR A 94 0.68 14.58 -1.16
N LEU A 95 1.64 13.66 -0.97
CA LEU A 95 1.68 12.68 0.12
C LEU A 95 2.42 13.25 1.34
N ASP A 96 1.96 14.43 1.77
CA ASP A 96 2.56 15.28 2.82
C ASP A 96 2.30 14.81 4.25
N THR A 97 1.39 13.86 4.45
CA THR A 97 1.08 13.28 5.76
C THR A 97 1.33 11.78 5.80
N ILE A 98 1.57 11.25 7.00
CA ILE A 98 1.76 9.81 7.19
C ILE A 98 0.54 9.00 6.75
N GLN A 99 -0.67 9.52 6.97
CA GLN A 99 -1.91 8.86 6.55
C GLN A 99 -1.99 8.74 5.03
N LYS A 100 -1.68 9.82 4.28
CA LYS A 100 -1.63 9.77 2.81
C LYS A 100 -0.57 8.79 2.31
N LYS A 101 0.63 8.81 2.90
CA LYS A 101 1.70 7.86 2.53
C LYS A 101 1.27 6.41 2.76
N LEU A 102 0.67 6.10 3.91
CA LEU A 102 0.18 4.75 4.22
C LEU A 102 -0.99 4.34 3.31
N ALA A 103 -1.92 5.24 3.01
CA ALA A 103 -3.01 4.99 2.09
C ALA A 103 -2.52 4.70 0.67
N TYR A 104 -1.58 5.50 0.15
CA TYR A 104 -0.93 5.27 -1.14
C TYR A 104 -0.28 3.87 -1.19
N LEU A 105 0.54 3.53 -0.19
CA LEU A 105 1.25 2.26 -0.16
C LEU A 105 0.32 1.05 -0.02
N PHE A 106 -0.76 1.18 0.74
CA PHE A 106 -1.79 0.15 0.85
C PHE A 106 -2.51 -0.06 -0.48
N LEU A 107 -2.99 1.03 -1.10
CA LEU A 107 -3.73 0.98 -2.35
C LEU A 107 -2.84 0.52 -3.51
N SER A 108 -1.55 0.86 -3.49
CA SER A 108 -0.56 0.38 -4.45
C SER A 108 -0.33 -1.13 -4.35
N GLU A 109 -0.35 -1.70 -3.14
CA GLU A 109 -0.35 -3.16 -2.99
C GLU A 109 -1.66 -3.76 -3.52
N TYR A 110 -2.80 -3.17 -3.17
CA TYR A 110 -4.10 -3.65 -3.64
C TYR A 110 -4.24 -3.60 -5.17
N SER A 111 -3.72 -2.56 -5.83
CA SER A 111 -3.83 -2.39 -7.27
C SER A 111 -3.20 -3.54 -8.05
N THR A 112 -2.23 -4.27 -7.45
CA THR A 112 -1.64 -5.47 -8.07
C THR A 112 -2.63 -6.62 -8.27
N SER A 113 -3.77 -6.59 -7.58
CA SER A 113 -4.86 -7.57 -7.73
C SER A 113 -5.90 -7.19 -8.78
N ILE A 114 -5.86 -5.97 -9.31
CA ILE A 114 -6.88 -5.46 -10.23
C ILE A 114 -6.54 -5.86 -11.67
N PRO A 115 -7.44 -6.57 -12.37
CA PRO A 115 -7.24 -6.89 -13.77
C PRO A 115 -7.10 -5.64 -14.64
N GLY A 116 -6.07 -5.59 -15.47
CA GLY A 116 -5.80 -4.48 -16.39
C GLY A 116 -4.80 -3.44 -15.87
N ILE A 117 -4.42 -3.48 -14.59
CA ILE A 117 -3.28 -2.72 -14.08
C ILE A 117 -2.02 -3.57 -14.30
N THR A 118 -1.27 -3.27 -15.36
CA THR A 118 -0.16 -4.11 -15.83
C THR A 118 1.22 -3.56 -15.52
N ASP A 119 1.32 -2.29 -15.14
CA ASP A 119 2.59 -1.63 -14.85
C ASP A 119 2.46 -0.63 -13.68
N GLU A 120 3.61 -0.21 -13.18
CA GLU A 120 3.71 0.67 -12.00
C GLU A 120 3.13 2.07 -12.27
N MET A 121 3.18 2.59 -13.49
CA MET A 121 2.68 3.92 -13.80
C MET A 121 1.15 3.93 -13.85
N LEU A 122 0.53 2.90 -14.43
CA LEU A 122 -0.91 2.70 -14.39
C LEU A 122 -1.40 2.45 -12.95
N ALA A 123 -0.63 1.70 -12.16
CA ALA A 123 -0.91 1.52 -10.75
C ALA A 123 -0.89 2.86 -10.00
N ASP A 124 0.16 3.67 -10.21
CA ASP A 124 0.27 5.00 -9.61
C ASP A 124 -0.93 5.89 -10.01
N ASP A 125 -1.29 5.95 -11.30
CA ASP A 125 -2.45 6.69 -11.78
C ASP A 125 -3.75 6.26 -11.08
N TRP A 126 -4.02 4.95 -11.04
CA TRP A 126 -5.19 4.41 -10.37
C TRP A 126 -5.22 4.73 -8.88
N VAL A 127 -4.10 4.61 -8.18
CA VAL A 127 -4.01 4.89 -6.73
C VAL A 127 -4.31 6.36 -6.46
N PHE A 128 -3.75 7.28 -7.26
CA PHE A 128 -4.00 8.71 -7.08
C PHE A 128 -5.45 9.09 -7.37
N GLU A 129 -6.06 8.53 -8.42
CA GLU A 129 -7.50 8.71 -8.70
C GLU A 129 -8.35 8.21 -7.54
N ARG A 130 -8.08 6.99 -7.05
CA ARG A 130 -8.80 6.42 -5.90
C ARG A 130 -8.61 7.25 -4.64
N MET A 131 -7.41 7.75 -4.37
CA MET A 131 -7.17 8.63 -3.22
C MET A 131 -7.94 9.95 -3.32
N ASP A 132 -8.08 10.51 -4.52
CA ASP A 132 -8.89 11.72 -4.74
C ASP A 132 -10.40 11.45 -4.53
N GLU A 133 -10.91 10.34 -5.04
CA GLU A 133 -12.29 9.87 -4.82
C GLU A 133 -12.60 9.73 -3.32
N LEU A 134 -11.65 9.16 -2.57
CA LEU A 134 -11.73 8.99 -1.12
C LEU A 134 -11.49 10.30 -0.32
N GLY A 135 -11.19 11.41 -1.00
CA GLY A 135 -11.08 12.74 -0.41
C GLY A 135 -9.72 13.06 0.22
N TYR A 136 -8.66 12.31 -0.07
CA TYR A 136 -7.33 12.57 0.52
C TYR A 136 -6.70 13.89 0.05
N PHE A 137 -7.14 14.44 -1.08
CA PHE A 137 -6.59 15.69 -1.64
C PHE A 137 -7.55 16.87 -1.58
N LYS A 138 -8.75 16.67 -1.03
CA LYS A 138 -9.71 17.76 -0.84
C LYS A 138 -9.27 18.61 0.36
N THR A 139 -9.13 19.91 0.11
CA THR A 139 -8.74 20.92 1.10
C THR A 139 -9.97 21.48 1.81
#